data_AF-A0A0B7J113-F1
#
_entry.id   AF-A0A0B7J113-F1
#
_cell.length_a   1.000
_cell.length_b   1.000
_cell.length_c   1.000
_cell.angle_alpha   90.00
_cell.angle_beta   90.00
_cell.angle_gamma   90.00
#
_symmetry.space_group_name_H-M   'P 1'
#
loop_
_entity.id
_entity.type
_entity.pdbx_description
1 polymer ?
#
loop_
_entity_poly.entity_id
_entity_poly.type
_entity_poly.pdbx_seq_one_letter_code
_entity_poly.pdbx_strand_id
1 'polypeptide(L)'
;MGPYGKVGGHHPYAKKAFEGNINYDPKKGFAISEEFMLRNEIDHYKITAAQRKLFGELYKSGRPNTLQEHTCIAVEALKAGGATEQQARDIVAKALQQLRKDKVLAPTNIPWYYKNKN
;
A
#
# COMPACT_ATOMS: atom_id res chain seq x y z
N MET A 1 1.45 6.16 13.68
CA MET A 1 1.84 6.10 12.24
C MET A 1 3.25 6.63 12.11
N GLY A 2 4.04 6.15 11.15
CA GLY A 2 5.42 6.59 10.96
C GLY A 2 6.23 5.64 10.08
N PRO A 3 7.58 5.78 10.07
CA PRO A 3 8.46 4.83 9.37
C PRO A 3 8.29 3.42 9.93
N TYR A 4 8.12 2.43 9.06
CA TYR A 4 7.85 1.05 9.44
C TYR A 4 8.87 0.45 10.41
N GLY A 5 10.16 0.75 10.23
CA GLY A 5 11.22 0.28 11.13
C GLY A 5 11.09 0.80 12.57
N LYS A 6 10.24 1.81 12.81
CA LYS A 6 9.94 2.34 14.15
C LYS A 6 8.57 1.88 14.67
N VAL A 7 7.56 1.80 13.79
CA VAL A 7 6.17 1.60 14.22
C VAL A 7 5.58 0.23 13.88
N GLY A 8 6.25 -0.55 13.01
CA GLY A 8 5.74 -1.81 12.49
C GLY A 8 4.38 -1.69 11.80
N GLY A 9 3.59 -2.76 11.85
CA GLY A 9 2.20 -2.76 11.39
C GLY A 9 2.03 -2.89 9.87
N HIS A 10 1.15 -2.07 9.30
CA HIS A 10 0.71 -2.18 7.90
C HIS A 10 1.26 -1.05 7.02
N HIS A 11 1.76 -1.40 5.83
CA HIS A 11 2.10 -0.44 4.77
C HIS A 11 0.90 -0.18 3.86
N PRO A 12 0.35 1.06 3.81
CA PRO A 12 -0.82 1.34 2.97
C PRO A 12 -0.60 1.06 1.49
N TYR A 13 0.57 1.39 0.95
CA TYR A 13 1.00 0.86 -0.34
C TYR A 13 1.74 -0.46 -0.13
N ALA A 14 1.38 -1.48 -0.90
CA ALA A 14 2.03 -2.78 -0.80
C ALA A 14 3.54 -2.66 -1.04
N LYS A 15 4.36 -3.01 -0.04
CA LYS A 15 5.83 -3.02 -0.13
C LYS A 15 6.33 -3.69 -1.41
N LYS A 16 5.69 -4.81 -1.76
CA LYS A 16 6.01 -5.62 -2.93
C LYS A 16 5.99 -4.85 -4.24
N ALA A 17 5.25 -3.74 -4.33
CA ALA A 17 5.13 -2.88 -5.52
C ALA A 17 6.38 -2.07 -5.86
N PHE A 18 7.29 -1.91 -4.89
CA PHE A 18 8.47 -1.03 -5.01
C PHE A 18 9.77 -1.79 -4.77
N GLU A 19 9.72 -3.13 -4.65
CA GLU A 19 10.93 -3.93 -4.55
C GLU A 19 11.80 -3.73 -5.80
N GLY A 20 13.10 -3.50 -5.59
CA GLY A 20 14.06 -3.17 -6.65
C GLY A 20 14.10 -1.69 -7.06
N ASN A 21 13.23 -0.84 -6.52
CA ASN A 21 13.37 0.61 -6.70
C ASN A 21 14.53 1.13 -5.83
N ILE A 22 15.55 1.74 -6.45
CA ILE A 22 16.76 2.25 -5.76
C ILE A 22 16.45 3.28 -4.66
N ASN A 23 15.33 3.98 -4.80
CA ASN A 23 14.90 5.02 -3.87
C ASN A 23 13.99 4.49 -2.76
N TYR A 24 13.56 3.22 -2.82
CA TYR A 24 12.62 2.67 -1.85
C TYR A 24 13.33 1.84 -0.77
N ASP A 25 13.23 2.30 0.48
CA ASP A 25 13.62 1.55 1.67
C ASP A 25 12.37 1.13 2.46
N PRO A 26 12.06 -0.19 2.53
CA PRO A 26 10.87 -0.66 3.23
C PRO A 26 10.87 -0.35 4.73
N LYS A 27 12.04 -0.18 5.37
CA LYS A 27 12.11 0.21 6.80
C LYS A 27 11.80 1.69 7.01
N LYS A 28 11.99 2.52 5.99
CA LYS A 28 11.68 3.97 6.05
C LYS A 28 10.29 4.29 5.52
N GLY A 29 9.71 3.39 4.72
CA GLY A 29 8.37 3.52 4.19
C GLY A 29 7.31 3.77 5.26
N PHE A 30 6.30 4.56 4.90
CA PHE A 30 5.19 4.90 5.79
C PHE A 30 4.38 3.66 6.18
N ALA A 31 3.99 3.59 7.44
CA ALA A 31 3.16 2.54 8.01
C ALA A 31 2.20 3.06 9.08
N ILE A 32 1.10 2.33 9.25
CA ILE A 32 0.18 2.46 10.38
C ILE A 32 0.46 1.32 11.37
N SER A 33 0.67 1.64 12.65
CA SER A 33 1.00 0.65 13.67
C SER A 33 -0.21 -0.24 13.99
N GLU A 34 0.05 -1.40 14.58
CA GLU A 34 -1.00 -2.28 15.10
C GLU A 34 -1.85 -1.58 16.16
N GLU A 35 -1.24 -0.86 17.10
CA GLU A 35 -1.97 -0.04 18.09
C GLU A 35 -2.89 1.00 17.42
N PHE A 36 -2.43 1.66 16.35
CA PHE A 36 -3.27 2.60 15.61
C PHE A 36 -4.45 1.88 14.97
N MET A 37 -4.21 0.73 14.34
CA MET A 37 -5.27 -0.06 13.71
C MET A 37 -6.30 -0.52 14.73
N LEU A 38 -5.87 -1.08 15.87
CA LEU A 38 -6.74 -1.52 16.96
C LEU A 38 -7.61 -0.38 17.50
N ARG A 39 -7.02 0.79 17.78
CA ARG A 39 -7.76 1.96 18.29
C ARG A 39 -8.82 2.48 17.31
N ASN A 40 -8.63 2.26 16.01
CA ASN A 40 -9.52 2.72 14.96
C ASN A 40 -10.38 1.60 14.37
N GLU A 41 -10.42 0.42 15.01
CA GLU A 41 -11.19 -0.75 14.56
C GLU A 41 -10.86 -1.20 13.13
N ILE A 42 -9.60 -0.98 12.73
CA ILE A 42 -9.07 -1.37 11.43
C ILE A 42 -8.44 -2.77 11.55
N ASP A 43 -8.91 -3.71 10.75
CA ASP A 43 -8.47 -5.10 10.74
C ASP A 43 -7.35 -5.33 9.71
N HIS A 44 -6.14 -5.58 10.20
CA HIS A 44 -4.95 -5.79 9.36
C HIS A 44 -5.09 -6.98 8.39
N TYR A 45 -5.76 -8.06 8.80
CA TYR A 45 -5.94 -9.24 7.96
C TYR A 45 -6.89 -8.95 6.81
N LYS A 46 -7.99 -8.23 7.07
CA LYS A 46 -8.94 -7.79 6.04
C LYS A 46 -8.29 -6.86 5.03
N ILE A 47 -7.47 -5.89 5.47
CA ILE A 47 -6.72 -5.02 4.56
C ILE A 47 -5.82 -5.84 3.65
N THR A 48 -5.05 -6.76 4.23
CA THR A 48 -4.10 -7.60 3.49
C THR A 48 -4.81 -8.49 2.47
N ALA A 49 -5.94 -9.09 2.85
CA ALA A 49 -6.77 -9.90 1.95
C ALA A 49 -7.34 -9.06 0.80
N ALA A 50 -7.84 -7.86 1.10
CA ALA A 50 -8.36 -6.93 0.09
C ALA A 50 -7.28 -6.47 -0.89
N GLN A 51 -6.10 -6.06 -0.40
CA GLN A 51 -4.97 -5.69 -1.28
C GLN A 51 -4.63 -6.83 -2.25
N ARG A 52 -4.48 -8.07 -1.77
CA ARG A 52 -4.18 -9.23 -2.62
C ARG A 52 -5.23 -9.43 -3.71
N LYS A 53 -6.51 -9.40 -3.33
CA LYS A 53 -7.63 -9.53 -4.27
C LYS A 53 -7.59 -8.43 -5.34
N LEU A 54 -7.51 -7.17 -4.92
CA LEU A 54 -7.57 -6.00 -5.80
C LEU A 54 -6.36 -5.92 -6.74
N PHE A 55 -5.15 -6.27 -6.28
CA PHE A 55 -3.99 -6.36 -7.16
C PHE A 55 -4.11 -7.51 -8.17
N GLY A 56 -4.73 -8.62 -7.78
CA GLY A 56 -5.07 -9.71 -8.71
C GLY A 56 -6.07 -9.28 -9.78
N GLU A 57 -7.05 -8.46 -9.43
CA GLU A 57 -8.00 -7.85 -10.37
C GLU A 57 -7.29 -6.86 -11.31
N LEU A 58 -6.40 -6.01 -10.79
CA LEU A 58 -5.58 -5.13 -11.60
C LEU A 58 -4.77 -5.92 -12.63
N TYR A 59 -4.07 -6.97 -12.20
CA TYR A 59 -3.30 -7.85 -13.07
C TYR A 59 -4.16 -8.47 -14.18
N LYS A 60 -5.29 -9.09 -13.82
CA LYS A 60 -6.21 -9.74 -14.77
C LYS A 60 -6.84 -8.76 -15.75
N SER A 61 -7.07 -7.51 -15.33
CA SER A 61 -7.69 -6.49 -16.18
C SER A 61 -6.78 -5.98 -17.30
N GLY A 62 -5.46 -6.20 -17.22
CA GLY A 62 -4.49 -5.65 -18.17
C GLY A 62 -4.28 -4.13 -18.06
N ARG A 63 -4.94 -3.45 -17.10
CA ARG A 63 -4.74 -2.03 -16.81
C ARG A 63 -3.29 -1.74 -16.40
N PRO A 64 -2.80 -0.51 -16.63
CA PRO A 64 -1.40 -0.18 -16.42
C PRO A 64 -0.99 -0.18 -14.93
N ASN A 65 0.26 -0.58 -14.67
CA ASN A 65 0.85 -0.55 -13.32
C ASN A 65 1.26 0.88 -12.92
N THR A 66 0.31 1.66 -12.37
CA THR A 66 0.54 3.08 -12.03
C THR A 66 0.39 3.37 -10.54
N LEU A 67 0.98 4.46 -10.05
CA LEU A 67 0.72 4.94 -8.69
C LEU A 67 -0.76 5.25 -8.46
N GLN A 68 -1.48 5.71 -9.48
CA GLN A 68 -2.91 5.99 -9.37
C GLN A 68 -3.70 4.71 -9.04
N GLU A 69 -3.44 3.63 -9.77
CA GLU A 69 -4.08 2.33 -9.49
C GLU A 69 -3.74 1.82 -8.09
N HIS A 70 -2.48 1.90 -7.69
CA HIS A 70 -2.05 1.48 -6.35
C HIS A 70 -2.66 2.36 -5.25
N THR A 71 -2.89 3.64 -5.52
CA THR A 71 -3.56 4.57 -4.60
C THR A 71 -5.01 4.17 -4.41
N CYS A 72 -5.74 3.90 -5.49
CA CYS A 72 -7.12 3.41 -5.42
C CYS A 72 -7.20 2.10 -4.62
N ILE A 73 -6.32 1.15 -4.92
CA ILE A 73 -6.27 -0.15 -4.22
C ILE A 73 -5.97 0.03 -2.72
N ALA A 74 -5.04 0.92 -2.36
CA ALA A 74 -4.72 1.20 -0.96
C ALA A 74 -5.93 1.77 -0.19
N VAL A 75 -6.67 2.70 -0.80
CA VAL A 75 -7.88 3.28 -0.19
C VAL A 75 -8.96 2.22 -0.02
N GLU A 76 -9.25 1.44 -1.06
CA GLU A 76 -10.29 0.40 -1.00
C GLU A 76 -9.92 -0.73 -0.02
N ALA A 77 -8.65 -1.09 0.09
CA ALA A 77 -8.21 -2.09 1.05
C ALA A 77 -8.33 -1.61 2.51
N LEU A 78 -8.02 -0.34 2.78
CA LEU A 78 -8.23 0.25 4.10
C LEU A 78 -9.72 0.30 4.48
N LYS A 79 -10.58 0.66 3.54
CA LYS A 79 -12.04 0.62 3.72
C LYS A 79 -12.55 -0.78 4.01
N ALA A 80 -12.09 -1.78 3.27
CA ALA A 80 -12.40 -3.19 3.53
C ALA A 80 -11.89 -3.66 4.91
N GLY A 81 -10.84 -3.01 5.42
CA GLY A 81 -10.31 -3.17 6.76
C GLY A 81 -11.16 -2.55 7.87
N GLY A 82 -12.14 -1.69 7.56
CA GLY A 82 -12.96 -0.98 8.55
C GLY A 82 -12.67 0.51 8.67
N ALA A 83 -11.67 1.04 7.95
CA ALA A 83 -11.44 2.49 7.94
C ALA A 83 -12.61 3.22 7.25
N THR A 84 -13.00 4.37 7.78
CA THR A 84 -13.90 5.28 7.04
C THR A 84 -13.23 5.78 5.76
N GLU A 85 -14.02 6.26 4.80
CA GLU A 85 -13.48 6.80 3.55
C GLU A 85 -12.48 7.94 3.80
N GLN A 86 -12.81 8.86 4.69
CA GLN A 86 -11.94 9.99 5.05
C GLN A 86 -10.62 9.49 5.65
N GLN A 87 -10.69 8.58 6.62
CA GLN A 87 -9.49 8.00 7.24
C GLN A 87 -8.62 7.27 6.22
N ALA A 88 -9.21 6.47 5.33
CA ALA A 88 -8.49 5.75 4.28
C ALA A 88 -7.75 6.72 3.34
N ARG A 89 -8.44 7.77 2.87
CA ARG A 89 -7.85 8.81 2.01
C ARG A 89 -6.72 9.55 2.73
N ASP A 90 -6.88 9.92 3.99
CA ASP A 90 -5.85 10.62 4.76
C ASP A 90 -4.60 9.78 5.00
N ILE A 91 -4.77 8.49 5.32
CA ILE A 91 -3.68 7.53 5.50
C ILE A 91 -2.90 7.38 4.19
N VAL A 92 -3.60 7.18 3.08
CA VAL A 92 -2.97 6.97 1.76
C VAL A 92 -2.30 8.26 1.28
N ALA A 93 -2.90 9.42 1.50
CA ALA A 93 -2.29 10.72 1.17
C ALA A 93 -0.96 10.92 1.90
N LYS A 94 -0.88 10.60 3.20
CA LYS A 94 0.38 10.64 3.98
C LYS A 94 1.41 9.66 3.43
N ALA A 95 0.99 8.44 3.08
CA ALA A 95 1.87 7.44 2.48
C ALA A 95 2.41 7.89 1.10
N LEU A 96 1.56 8.50 0.26
CA LEU A 96 1.94 9.05 -1.04
C LEU A 96 2.91 10.22 -0.90
N GLN A 97 2.68 11.12 0.06
CA GLN A 97 3.60 12.20 0.38
C GLN A 97 4.97 11.65 0.78
N GLN A 98 5.01 10.55 1.55
CA GLN A 98 6.28 9.90 1.91
C GLN A 98 6.99 9.32 0.69
N LEU A 99 6.28 8.60 -0.19
CA LEU A 99 6.87 8.10 -1.45
C LEU A 99 7.46 9.23 -2.30
N ARG A 100 6.76 10.37 -2.40
CA ARG A 100 7.24 11.56 -3.11
C ARG A 100 8.50 12.14 -2.48
N LYS A 101 8.55 12.25 -1.15
CA LYS A 101 9.75 12.70 -0.41
C LYS A 101 10.94 11.77 -0.65
N ASP A 102 10.67 10.47 -0.71
CA ASP A 102 11.69 9.45 -0.96
C ASP A 102 12.04 9.34 -2.46
N LYS A 103 11.44 10.14 -3.35
CA LYS A 103 11.64 10.09 -4.82
C LYS A 103 11.26 8.74 -5.45
N VAL A 104 10.28 8.06 -4.87
CA VAL A 104 9.65 6.85 -5.44
C VAL A 104 8.47 7.29 -6.31
N LEU A 105 8.72 7.45 -7.61
CA LEU A 105 7.77 8.06 -8.56
C LEU A 105 6.85 7.06 -9.28
N ALA A 106 7.18 5.76 -9.25
CA ALA A 106 6.38 4.72 -9.89
C ALA A 106 6.59 3.36 -9.19
N PRO A 107 5.57 2.48 -9.19
CA PRO A 107 5.75 1.09 -8.82
C PRO A 107 6.61 0.34 -9.84
N THR A 108 7.43 -0.59 -9.38
CA THR A 108 8.27 -1.45 -10.23
C THR A 108 7.52 -2.69 -10.72
N ASN A 109 6.46 -3.10 -10.02
CA ASN A 109 5.67 -4.30 -10.33
C ASN A 109 4.25 -4.22 -9.77
N ILE A 110 3.39 -5.13 -10.24
CA ILE A 110 2.13 -5.46 -9.57
C ILE A 110 2.45 -6.49 -8.48
N PRO A 111 2.17 -6.21 -7.19
CA PRO A 111 2.44 -7.12 -6.09
C PRO A 111 1.91 -8.54 -6.32
N TRP A 112 2.74 -9.55 -6.01
CA TRP A 112 2.43 -10.99 -6.13
C TRP A 112 2.19 -11.54 -7.55
N TYR A 113 2.20 -10.68 -8.58
CA TYR A 113 1.98 -11.08 -9.96
C TYR A 113 3.12 -10.56 -10.84
N TYR A 114 3.99 -11.46 -11.28
CA TYR A 114 5.04 -11.15 -12.23
C TYR A 114 4.56 -11.47 -13.64
N LYS A 115 4.77 -10.56 -14.59
CA LYS A 115 4.78 -10.98 -16.00
C LYS A 115 5.98 -11.92 -16.14
N ASN A 116 5.72 -13.19 -16.50
CA ASN A 116 6.81 -14.04 -16.99
C ASN A 116 7.50 -13.27 -18.11
N LYS A 117 8.81 -13.06 -17.98
CA LYS A 117 9.62 -12.64 -19.12
C LYS A 117 9.61 -13.82 -20.08
N ASN A 118 8.86 -13.69 -21.17
CA ASN A 118 9.05 -14.53 -22.35
C ASN A 118 10.48 -14.36 -22.87
#